data_AF-A0A1W9WIP6-F1
#
_entry.id   AF-A0A1W9WIP6-F1
#
_cell.length_a   1.000
_cell.length_b   1.000
_cell.length_c   1.000
_cell.angle_alpha   90.00
_cell.angle_beta   90.00
_cell.angle_gamma   90.00
#
_symmetry.space_group_name_H-M   'P 1'
#
loop_
_entity.id
_entity.type
_entity.pdbx_description
1 polymer ?
#
loop_
_entity_poly.entity_id
_entity_poly.type
_entity_poly.pdbx_seq_one_letter_code
_entity_poly.pdbx_strand_id
1 'polypeptide(L)'
;MLPVLFGLIVLPFNTLANPEDDVQFYFDNYGRADSNDKWVRRVHKIFDKVKSVADKRHHRLPQLAIVAGFNSPDDPLAVALPDGHIVLSKKALDIIYKNVSLVHGDTRAAFVLGHELAHLANDDAWHREFLSVVRKTRSFRQLAKSYRESKGIDAEIEADDHGFIYAAMAGYPVDKLLAEEPNFFVSWEQQTFRRLNDTHPRPEVRGNLLRARLQALLEILPYFHFGVRLIHFDRCDDSVYFLREFLKNFPGREVYNNLGICELQRARKALGKEAYLYWLPSVLDVTTKAEDLSLPYAAKGERNALAERFLKNAQEYFEWALDMEPSYMPANVNLAITALHLGEIYKARAAIEKARQLAPDDLDIQGIRAVIMYEEGEQSPYVDMWPYVIQQLGQITPQKTPLAKRARGELSPHAPLSVLYNTARLLERRKRTGADKIWQRLARQLAYLPVPIRRIVCEKTPCPQQSRQNSPKATWDLPVKLGIETGYNKTLRQWQESPVRLYDLYEQIYRHPEGSAEVLALMELVEMVVLKKLDGLTINELPDYCGQPLRQCGVVNGMLWTCNNNWAALVVGEKVKEVWVVSTTD
;
A
#
# COMPACT_ATOMS: atom_id res chain seq x y z
N MET A 1 7.59 -23.34 -74.55
CA MET A 1 6.53 -23.08 -73.55
C MET A 1 6.25 -24.36 -72.80
N LEU A 2 6.34 -24.35 -71.47
CA LEU A 2 5.71 -25.31 -70.54
C LEU A 2 5.99 -24.81 -69.11
N PRO A 3 4.99 -24.52 -68.27
CA PRO A 3 5.22 -23.98 -66.93
C PRO A 3 5.55 -25.10 -65.93
N VAL A 4 6.53 -24.88 -65.05
CA VAL A 4 6.77 -25.73 -63.88
C VAL A 4 5.83 -25.28 -62.78
N LEU A 5 4.86 -26.12 -62.42
CA LEU A 5 3.89 -25.83 -61.37
C LEU A 5 4.51 -26.10 -60.00
N PHE A 6 4.90 -25.05 -59.27
CA PHE A 6 5.37 -25.19 -57.88
C PHE A 6 4.19 -25.51 -56.96
N GLY A 7 4.01 -26.78 -56.65
CA GLY A 7 3.00 -27.27 -55.69
C GLY A 7 3.36 -26.85 -54.27
N LEU A 8 2.81 -25.73 -53.82
CA LEU A 8 3.01 -25.20 -52.47
C LEU A 8 2.19 -26.03 -51.47
N ILE A 9 2.81 -27.09 -50.91
CA ILE A 9 2.19 -27.91 -49.86
C ILE A 9 2.16 -27.10 -48.56
N VAL A 10 1.09 -26.34 -48.38
CA VAL A 10 0.75 -25.71 -47.09
C VAL A 10 0.26 -26.82 -46.15
N LEU A 11 1.19 -27.41 -45.39
CA LEU A 11 0.82 -28.16 -44.20
C LEU A 11 0.23 -27.17 -43.18
N PRO A 12 -1.02 -27.34 -42.72
CA PRO A 12 -1.56 -26.49 -41.68
C PRO A 12 -0.86 -26.79 -40.36
N PHE A 13 -0.14 -25.81 -39.81
CA PHE A 13 0.34 -25.81 -38.42
C PHE A 13 -0.82 -25.58 -37.42
N ASN A 14 -1.93 -26.32 -37.61
CA ASN A 14 -2.96 -26.47 -36.60
C ASN A 14 -2.43 -27.43 -35.54
N THR A 15 -1.73 -26.90 -34.55
CA THR A 15 -1.56 -27.58 -33.26
C THR A 15 -2.96 -27.85 -32.71
N LEU A 16 -3.41 -29.10 -32.78
CA LEU A 16 -4.70 -29.52 -32.22
C LEU A 16 -4.69 -29.18 -30.72
N ALA A 17 -5.55 -28.25 -30.31
CA ALA A 17 -5.72 -27.89 -28.90
C ALA A 17 -6.07 -29.16 -28.10
N ASN A 18 -5.36 -29.40 -27.00
CA ASN A 18 -5.63 -30.57 -26.16
C ASN A 18 -6.92 -30.27 -25.39
N PRO A 19 -7.93 -31.17 -25.34
CA PRO A 19 -9.15 -30.90 -24.56
C PRO A 19 -8.88 -30.59 -23.08
N GLU A 20 -7.82 -31.15 -22.49
CA GLU A 20 -7.37 -30.83 -21.12
C GLU A 20 -6.82 -29.38 -20.96
N ASP A 21 -6.79 -28.57 -22.02
CA ASP A 21 -6.41 -27.14 -21.97
C ASP A 21 -7.63 -26.21 -21.78
N ASP A 22 -8.87 -26.73 -21.91
CA ASP A 22 -10.13 -25.98 -21.79
C ASP A 22 -10.89 -26.39 -20.52
N VAL A 23 -11.40 -25.43 -19.76
CA VAL A 23 -12.17 -25.68 -18.53
C VAL A 23 -13.39 -26.59 -18.74
N GLN A 24 -13.98 -26.61 -19.94
CA GLN A 24 -15.17 -27.40 -20.24
C GLN A 24 -14.90 -28.90 -20.18
N PHE A 25 -13.70 -29.36 -20.56
CA PHE A 25 -13.29 -30.75 -20.35
C PHE A 25 -13.37 -31.15 -18.87
N TYR A 26 -12.96 -30.26 -17.97
CA TYR A 26 -13.01 -30.51 -16.53
C TYR A 26 -14.45 -30.53 -16.01
N PHE A 27 -15.34 -29.68 -16.53
CA PHE A 27 -16.76 -29.73 -16.19
C PHE A 27 -17.45 -30.99 -16.70
N ASP A 28 -17.11 -31.47 -17.91
CA ASP A 28 -17.71 -32.65 -18.51
C ASP A 28 -17.26 -33.96 -17.83
N ASN A 29 -16.01 -34.03 -17.35
CA ASN A 29 -15.44 -35.24 -16.73
C ASN A 29 -15.55 -35.30 -15.20
N TYR A 30 -15.61 -34.15 -14.51
CA TYR A 30 -15.56 -34.06 -13.04
C TYR A 30 -16.73 -33.28 -12.41
N GLY A 31 -17.62 -32.71 -13.23
CA GLY A 31 -18.80 -31.96 -12.79
C GLY A 31 -18.47 -30.62 -12.13
N ARG A 32 -19.44 -29.69 -12.14
CA ARG A 32 -19.35 -28.42 -11.41
C ARG A 32 -19.64 -28.64 -9.92
N ALA A 33 -18.86 -28.03 -9.04
CA ALA A 33 -19.19 -27.97 -7.62
C ALA A 33 -20.42 -27.07 -7.38
N ASP A 34 -21.19 -27.36 -6.34
CA ASP A 34 -22.33 -26.52 -5.94
C ASP A 34 -21.87 -25.10 -5.54
N SER A 35 -22.38 -24.09 -6.25
CA SER A 35 -22.12 -22.68 -5.96
C SER A 35 -22.75 -22.20 -4.66
N ASN A 36 -23.61 -23.00 -4.02
CA ASN A 36 -24.14 -22.74 -2.68
C ASN A 36 -23.29 -23.34 -1.55
N ASP A 37 -22.24 -24.09 -1.85
CA ASP A 37 -21.31 -24.60 -0.85
C ASP A 37 -20.57 -23.45 -0.15
N LYS A 38 -20.41 -23.57 1.18
CA LYS A 38 -19.82 -22.51 2.01
C LYS A 38 -18.34 -22.27 1.70
N TRP A 39 -17.60 -23.30 1.28
CA TRP A 39 -16.17 -23.18 0.95
C TRP A 39 -16.00 -22.69 -0.48
N VAL A 40 -16.80 -23.17 -1.43
CA VAL A 40 -16.83 -22.65 -2.82
C VAL A 40 -17.01 -21.12 -2.82
N ARG A 41 -18.07 -20.60 -2.19
CA ARG A 41 -18.30 -19.14 -2.11
C ARG A 41 -17.23 -18.38 -1.33
N ARG A 42 -16.50 -19.02 -0.42
CA ARG A 42 -15.42 -18.40 0.34
C ARG A 42 -14.15 -18.29 -0.51
N VAL A 43 -13.78 -19.36 -1.20
CA VAL A 43 -12.57 -19.42 -2.02
C VAL A 43 -12.70 -18.59 -3.30
N HIS A 44 -13.89 -18.42 -3.88
CA HIS A 44 -14.11 -17.40 -4.91
C HIS A 44 -13.78 -15.98 -4.41
N LYS A 45 -14.24 -15.59 -3.21
CA LYS A 45 -13.92 -14.27 -2.63
C LYS A 45 -12.44 -14.08 -2.29
N ILE A 46 -11.74 -15.16 -1.96
CA ILE A 46 -10.30 -15.15 -1.74
C ILE A 46 -9.59 -14.99 -3.09
N PHE A 47 -10.02 -15.74 -4.11
CA PHE A 47 -9.50 -15.64 -5.47
C PHE A 47 -9.66 -14.24 -6.04
N ASP A 48 -10.83 -13.60 -5.93
CA ASP A 48 -11.04 -12.24 -6.41
C ASP A 48 -10.05 -11.24 -5.75
N LYS A 49 -9.70 -11.46 -4.47
CA LYS A 49 -8.76 -10.62 -3.71
C LYS A 49 -7.28 -10.90 -4.01
N VAL A 50 -6.91 -12.15 -4.27
CA VAL A 50 -5.53 -12.50 -4.69
C VAL A 50 -5.32 -12.10 -6.16
N LYS A 51 -6.33 -12.28 -7.01
CA LYS A 51 -6.36 -11.84 -8.42
C LYS A 51 -6.26 -10.33 -8.57
N SER A 52 -6.79 -9.52 -7.63
CA SER A 52 -6.65 -8.06 -7.73
C SER A 52 -5.18 -7.61 -7.57
N VAL A 53 -4.42 -8.28 -6.69
CA VAL A 53 -3.00 -7.93 -6.43
C VAL A 53 -1.99 -8.70 -7.28
N ALA A 54 -2.35 -9.85 -7.86
CA ALA A 54 -1.47 -10.65 -8.70
C ALA A 54 -1.19 -10.03 -10.09
N ASP A 55 -0.09 -10.43 -10.72
CA ASP A 55 0.23 -10.03 -12.10
C ASP A 55 -0.72 -10.68 -13.12
N LYS A 56 -0.96 -9.98 -14.25
CA LYS A 56 -1.88 -10.43 -15.30
C LYS A 56 -1.27 -10.23 -16.69
N ARG A 57 -1.33 -11.24 -17.56
CA ARG A 57 -1.10 -11.05 -19.01
C ARG A 57 -2.40 -10.61 -19.67
N HIS A 58 -2.36 -9.54 -20.47
CA HIS A 58 -3.56 -8.99 -21.15
C HIS A 58 -4.35 -9.99 -22.02
N HIS A 59 -3.72 -11.10 -22.42
CA HIS A 59 -4.33 -12.15 -23.26
C HIS A 59 -4.99 -13.29 -22.47
N ARG A 60 -4.86 -13.35 -21.13
CA ARG A 60 -5.55 -14.33 -20.28
C ARG A 60 -6.09 -13.64 -19.03
N LEU A 61 -7.41 -13.56 -18.91
CA LEU A 61 -8.08 -13.03 -17.72
C LEU A 61 -8.34 -14.16 -16.72
N PRO A 62 -7.69 -14.19 -15.53
CA PRO A 62 -7.79 -15.35 -14.64
C PRO A 62 -9.21 -15.61 -14.15
N GLN A 63 -9.68 -16.86 -14.19
CA GLN A 63 -11.00 -17.27 -13.72
C GLN A 63 -10.91 -18.54 -12.87
N LEU A 64 -11.53 -18.56 -11.68
CA LEU A 64 -11.59 -19.77 -10.85
C LEU A 64 -12.78 -20.65 -11.27
N ALA A 65 -12.51 -21.93 -11.51
CA ALA A 65 -13.49 -22.98 -11.68
C ALA A 65 -13.33 -24.02 -10.56
N ILE A 66 -14.43 -24.44 -9.93
CA ILE A 66 -14.38 -25.49 -8.90
C ILE A 66 -15.15 -26.73 -9.36
N VAL A 67 -14.48 -27.88 -9.40
CA VAL A 67 -15.05 -29.17 -9.80
C VAL A 67 -15.48 -30.02 -8.61
N ALA A 68 -16.52 -30.84 -8.79
CA ALA A 68 -17.13 -31.62 -7.71
C ALA A 68 -16.17 -32.65 -7.11
N GLY A 69 -15.27 -33.23 -7.92
CA GLY A 69 -14.15 -34.04 -7.44
C GLY A 69 -13.42 -34.70 -8.59
N PHE A 70 -12.10 -34.91 -8.44
CA PHE A 70 -11.34 -35.68 -9.40
C PHE A 70 -11.54 -37.18 -9.21
N ASN A 71 -11.57 -37.92 -10.33
CA ASN A 71 -11.93 -39.34 -10.36
C ASN A 71 -10.74 -40.27 -10.02
N SER A 72 -9.50 -39.79 -10.14
CA SER A 72 -8.28 -40.55 -9.82
C SER A 72 -7.54 -39.99 -8.60
N PRO A 73 -6.88 -40.83 -7.78
CA PRO A 73 -5.87 -40.39 -6.80
C PRO A 73 -4.63 -39.72 -7.43
N ASP A 74 -4.44 -39.85 -8.75
CA ASP A 74 -3.32 -39.26 -9.52
C ASP A 74 -3.71 -37.96 -10.26
N ASP A 75 -4.93 -37.45 -10.10
CA ASP A 75 -5.36 -36.18 -10.68
C ASP A 75 -4.92 -34.99 -9.79
N PRO A 76 -4.45 -33.86 -10.36
CA PRO A 76 -3.92 -32.73 -9.61
C PRO A 76 -5.03 -31.99 -8.86
N LEU A 77 -4.81 -31.61 -7.60
CA LEU A 77 -5.85 -30.98 -6.77
C LEU A 77 -6.27 -29.58 -7.24
N ALA A 78 -5.33 -28.87 -7.85
CA ALA A 78 -5.42 -27.55 -8.47
C ALA A 78 -4.63 -27.57 -9.80
N VAL A 79 -5.01 -26.76 -10.80
CA VAL A 79 -4.25 -26.60 -12.06
C VAL A 79 -4.64 -25.34 -12.85
N ALA A 80 -3.65 -24.58 -13.31
CA ALA A 80 -3.76 -23.49 -14.27
C ALA A 80 -3.90 -23.96 -15.74
N LEU A 81 -4.78 -23.32 -16.52
CA LEU A 81 -5.12 -23.65 -17.91
C LEU A 81 -4.83 -22.49 -18.90
N PRO A 82 -4.50 -22.75 -20.18
CA PRO A 82 -4.10 -21.71 -21.13
C PRO A 82 -5.27 -20.87 -21.66
N ASP A 83 -6.51 -21.28 -21.40
CA ASP A 83 -7.72 -20.49 -21.60
C ASP A 83 -7.90 -19.38 -20.52
N GLY A 84 -7.07 -19.40 -19.47
CA GLY A 84 -7.12 -18.47 -18.35
C GLY A 84 -7.85 -19.00 -17.10
N HIS A 85 -8.34 -20.24 -17.11
CA HIS A 85 -8.94 -20.83 -15.91
C HIS A 85 -7.90 -21.39 -14.94
N ILE A 86 -8.25 -21.38 -13.65
CA ILE A 86 -7.64 -22.19 -12.60
C ILE A 86 -8.73 -23.16 -12.16
N VAL A 87 -8.47 -24.46 -12.28
CA VAL A 87 -9.40 -25.51 -11.83
C VAL A 87 -8.98 -25.98 -10.46
N LEU A 88 -9.90 -26.00 -9.50
CA LEU A 88 -9.69 -26.46 -8.13
C LEU A 88 -10.73 -27.52 -7.75
N SER A 89 -10.36 -28.55 -7.00
CA SER A 89 -11.31 -29.60 -6.57
C SER A 89 -11.94 -29.34 -5.21
N LYS A 90 -13.15 -29.87 -4.97
CA LYS A 90 -13.73 -29.91 -3.61
C LYS A 90 -12.81 -30.60 -2.60
N LYS A 91 -12.12 -31.68 -2.99
CA LYS A 91 -11.08 -32.35 -2.20
C LYS A 91 -9.95 -31.39 -1.78
N ALA A 92 -9.54 -30.47 -2.64
CA ALA A 92 -8.59 -29.42 -2.29
C ALA A 92 -9.12 -28.50 -1.18
N LEU A 93 -10.39 -28.08 -1.27
CA LEU A 93 -11.05 -27.27 -0.24
C LEU A 93 -11.09 -27.99 1.12
N ASP A 94 -11.39 -29.29 1.11
CA ASP A 94 -11.44 -30.12 2.30
C ASP A 94 -10.07 -30.26 2.98
N ILE A 95 -8.96 -30.22 2.20
CA ILE A 95 -7.58 -30.21 2.71
C ILE A 95 -7.21 -28.83 3.26
N ILE A 96 -7.46 -27.77 2.48
CA ILE A 96 -7.17 -26.37 2.83
C ILE A 96 -7.77 -26.01 4.20
N TYR A 97 -9.05 -26.32 4.41
CA TYR A 97 -9.77 -26.02 5.66
C TYR A 97 -9.70 -27.15 6.72
N LYS A 98 -8.90 -28.20 6.52
CA LYS A 98 -8.81 -29.33 7.45
C LYS A 98 -8.22 -28.92 8.80
N ASN A 99 -9.00 -29.12 9.87
CA ASN A 99 -8.58 -29.00 11.28
C ASN A 99 -7.93 -27.66 11.68
N VAL A 100 -8.22 -26.57 10.97
CA VAL A 100 -7.63 -25.25 11.23
C VAL A 100 -8.67 -24.15 11.41
N SER A 101 -8.28 -23.02 12.00
CA SER A 101 -9.15 -21.84 12.06
C SER A 101 -9.31 -21.19 10.68
N LEU A 102 -10.41 -20.46 10.48
CA LEU A 102 -10.73 -19.81 9.20
C LEU A 102 -9.57 -18.97 8.65
N VAL A 103 -8.81 -18.29 9.51
CA VAL A 103 -7.67 -17.45 9.09
C VAL A 103 -6.55 -18.28 8.47
N HIS A 104 -6.24 -19.46 9.02
CA HIS A 104 -5.23 -20.36 8.45
C HIS A 104 -5.73 -20.98 7.15
N GLY A 105 -6.97 -21.47 7.12
CA GLY A 105 -7.59 -22.01 5.91
C GLY A 105 -7.67 -20.98 4.77
N ASP A 106 -7.99 -19.72 5.09
CA ASP A 106 -8.01 -18.63 4.10
C ASP A 106 -6.62 -18.28 3.60
N THR A 107 -5.60 -18.33 4.47
CA THR A 107 -4.20 -18.07 4.06
C THR A 107 -3.68 -19.21 3.17
N ARG A 108 -3.99 -20.47 3.50
CA ARG A 108 -3.71 -21.65 2.66
C ARG A 108 -4.41 -21.54 1.30
N ALA A 109 -5.68 -21.14 1.27
CA ALA A 109 -6.40 -20.90 0.03
C ALA A 109 -5.77 -19.77 -0.80
N ALA A 110 -5.40 -18.66 -0.16
CA ALA A 110 -4.78 -17.52 -0.84
C ALA A 110 -3.42 -17.87 -1.45
N PHE A 111 -2.60 -18.65 -0.73
CA PHE A 111 -1.33 -19.16 -1.23
C PHE A 111 -1.51 -20.06 -2.46
N VAL A 112 -2.38 -21.08 -2.36
CA VAL A 112 -2.64 -22.01 -3.48
C VAL A 112 -3.15 -21.27 -4.71
N LEU A 113 -4.12 -20.34 -4.54
CA LEU A 113 -4.64 -19.54 -5.65
C LEU A 113 -3.59 -18.58 -6.23
N GLY A 114 -2.70 -18.04 -5.39
CA GLY A 114 -1.59 -17.20 -5.83
C GLY A 114 -0.54 -17.96 -6.65
N HIS A 115 -0.22 -19.19 -6.25
CA HIS A 115 0.71 -20.08 -6.97
C HIS A 115 0.17 -20.44 -8.37
N GLU A 116 -1.11 -20.82 -8.47
CA GLU A 116 -1.76 -21.06 -9.77
C GLU A 116 -1.88 -19.78 -10.62
N LEU A 117 -2.08 -18.61 -9.99
CA LEU A 117 -2.05 -17.31 -10.67
C LEU A 117 -0.65 -16.97 -11.23
N ALA A 118 0.43 -17.35 -10.53
CA ALA A 118 1.79 -17.16 -11.00
C ALA A 118 2.09 -18.00 -12.25
N HIS A 119 1.66 -19.28 -12.30
CA HIS A 119 1.76 -20.09 -13.50
C HIS A 119 0.99 -19.49 -14.70
N LEU A 120 -0.21 -18.91 -14.47
CA LEU A 120 -0.92 -18.14 -15.50
C LEU A 120 -0.17 -16.87 -15.93
N ALA A 121 0.48 -16.18 -14.99
CA ALA A 121 1.21 -14.93 -15.25
C ALA A 121 2.58 -15.15 -15.95
N ASN A 122 3.17 -16.35 -15.84
CA ASN A 122 4.47 -16.65 -16.44
C ASN A 122 4.40 -17.39 -17.81
N ASP A 123 3.22 -17.93 -18.18
CA ASP A 123 3.02 -18.92 -19.26
C ASP A 123 3.59 -20.33 -18.96
N ASP A 124 3.87 -20.66 -17.69
CA ASP A 124 4.43 -21.96 -17.30
C ASP A 124 3.36 -23.06 -17.20
N ALA A 125 2.87 -23.51 -18.37
CA ALA A 125 2.03 -24.71 -18.51
C ALA A 125 2.76 -26.04 -18.23
N TRP A 126 3.97 -25.97 -17.65
CA TRP A 126 4.89 -27.07 -17.32
C TRP A 126 4.18 -28.27 -16.67
N HIS A 127 3.39 -28.01 -15.62
CA HIS A 127 2.57 -29.00 -14.92
C HIS A 127 1.78 -29.93 -15.88
N ARG A 128 1.20 -29.38 -16.96
CA ARG A 128 0.35 -30.13 -17.91
C ARG A 128 1.13 -30.76 -19.06
N GLU A 129 2.21 -30.12 -19.54
CA GLU A 129 3.14 -30.75 -20.48
C GLU A 129 3.70 -32.05 -19.89
N PHE A 130 4.05 -32.03 -18.59
CA PHE A 130 4.57 -33.21 -17.91
C PHE A 130 3.49 -34.29 -17.67
N LEU A 131 2.33 -33.92 -17.13
CA LEU A 131 1.22 -34.86 -16.90
C LEU A 131 0.75 -35.55 -18.19
N SER A 132 0.61 -34.80 -19.28
CA SER A 132 0.16 -35.35 -20.57
C SER A 132 1.18 -36.28 -21.22
N VAL A 133 2.49 -36.06 -21.03
CA VAL A 133 3.56 -36.97 -21.46
C VAL A 133 3.61 -38.24 -20.59
N VAL A 134 3.51 -38.09 -19.26
CA VAL A 134 3.49 -39.23 -18.32
C VAL A 134 2.28 -40.15 -18.55
N ARG A 135 1.12 -39.58 -18.93
CA ARG A 135 -0.08 -40.33 -19.34
C ARG A 135 0.09 -41.11 -20.65
N LYS A 136 0.98 -40.69 -21.56
CA LYS A 136 1.02 -41.20 -22.95
C LYS A 136 2.16 -42.20 -23.25
N THR A 137 3.35 -42.12 -22.64
CA THR A 137 4.46 -43.02 -23.06
C THR A 137 5.46 -43.42 -21.96
N ARG A 138 5.61 -44.72 -21.68
CA ARG A 138 6.64 -45.26 -20.75
C ARG A 138 8.09 -45.04 -21.21
N SER A 139 8.34 -44.96 -22.53
CA SER A 139 9.70 -45.08 -23.09
C SER A 139 10.49 -43.78 -23.25
N PHE A 140 9.89 -42.60 -23.05
CA PHE A 140 10.56 -41.31 -23.30
C PHE A 140 11.28 -40.71 -22.08
N ARG A 141 11.31 -41.43 -20.95
CA ARG A 141 11.77 -40.97 -19.63
C ARG A 141 13.23 -40.53 -19.51
N GLN A 142 14.12 -40.88 -20.44
CA GLN A 142 15.57 -40.61 -20.31
C GLN A 142 16.06 -39.43 -21.16
N LEU A 143 15.56 -39.27 -22.39
CA LEU A 143 16.03 -38.22 -23.32
C LEU A 143 15.49 -36.82 -23.01
N ALA A 144 14.32 -36.73 -22.37
CA ALA A 144 13.73 -35.46 -21.96
C ALA A 144 14.22 -34.96 -20.59
N LYS A 145 15.03 -35.76 -19.88
CA LYS A 145 15.20 -35.67 -18.42
C LYS A 145 16.00 -34.44 -17.99
N SER A 146 17.31 -34.43 -18.29
CA SER A 146 18.27 -33.46 -17.74
C SER A 146 18.10 -32.00 -18.20
N TYR A 147 17.38 -31.72 -19.29
CA TYR A 147 17.18 -30.35 -19.80
C TYR A 147 15.79 -29.76 -19.45
N ARG A 148 14.89 -30.56 -18.86
CA ARG A 148 13.55 -30.09 -18.45
C ARG A 148 13.33 -30.12 -16.94
N GLU A 149 14.05 -30.98 -16.20
CA GLU A 149 13.91 -31.07 -14.74
C GLU A 149 14.27 -29.77 -14.00
N SER A 150 15.33 -29.06 -14.41
CA SER A 150 15.65 -27.76 -13.79
C SER A 150 14.55 -26.73 -14.03
N LYS A 151 14.16 -26.50 -15.30
CA LYS A 151 13.15 -25.49 -15.63
C LYS A 151 11.78 -25.76 -14.97
N GLY A 152 11.45 -27.04 -14.74
CA GLY A 152 10.29 -27.42 -13.92
C GLY A 152 10.46 -26.93 -12.47
N ILE A 153 11.52 -27.37 -11.79
CA ILE A 153 11.82 -27.01 -10.38
C ILE A 153 11.91 -25.49 -10.19
N ASP A 154 12.56 -24.77 -11.11
CA ASP A 154 12.70 -23.31 -11.06
C ASP A 154 11.32 -22.63 -11.11
N ALA A 155 10.42 -23.06 -12.01
CA ALA A 155 9.07 -22.52 -12.12
C ALA A 155 8.17 -22.85 -10.91
N GLU A 156 8.37 -23.98 -10.24
CA GLU A 156 7.68 -24.30 -8.98
C GLU A 156 8.10 -23.34 -7.85
N ILE A 157 9.40 -23.02 -7.77
CA ILE A 157 9.96 -22.12 -6.75
C ILE A 157 9.53 -20.67 -7.02
N GLU A 158 9.52 -20.23 -8.28
CA GLU A 158 8.97 -18.93 -8.66
C GLU A 158 7.46 -18.83 -8.37
N ALA A 159 6.68 -19.87 -8.66
CA ALA A 159 5.24 -19.88 -8.36
C ALA A 159 4.95 -19.90 -6.85
N ASP A 160 5.77 -20.57 -6.04
CA ASP A 160 5.72 -20.48 -4.58
C ASP A 160 6.02 -19.06 -4.08
N ASP A 161 7.05 -18.39 -4.60
CA ASP A 161 7.41 -17.03 -4.19
C ASP A 161 6.29 -16.04 -4.51
N HIS A 162 5.83 -16.02 -5.76
CA HIS A 162 4.72 -15.17 -6.19
C HIS A 162 3.43 -15.52 -5.43
N GLY A 163 3.11 -16.79 -5.21
CA GLY A 163 1.94 -17.21 -4.42
C GLY A 163 1.99 -16.73 -2.96
N PHE A 164 3.18 -16.71 -2.36
CA PHE A 164 3.41 -16.18 -1.01
C PHE A 164 3.30 -14.64 -0.99
N ILE A 165 3.91 -13.94 -1.95
CA ILE A 165 3.85 -12.48 -2.08
C ILE A 165 2.41 -12.00 -2.36
N TYR A 166 1.71 -12.59 -3.32
CA TYR A 166 0.31 -12.24 -3.65
C TYR A 166 -0.63 -12.48 -2.46
N ALA A 167 -0.47 -13.59 -1.73
CA ALA A 167 -1.24 -13.82 -0.51
C ALA A 167 -0.94 -12.75 0.57
N ALA A 168 0.31 -12.35 0.73
CA ALA A 168 0.70 -11.31 1.68
C ALA A 168 0.18 -9.91 1.29
N MET A 169 0.22 -9.55 0.00
CA MET A 169 -0.33 -8.31 -0.58
C MET A 169 -1.85 -8.25 -0.50
N ALA A 170 -2.54 -9.37 -0.75
CA ALA A 170 -3.97 -9.52 -0.50
C ALA A 170 -4.33 -9.49 1.00
N GLY A 171 -3.35 -9.28 1.88
CA GLY A 171 -3.51 -9.03 3.31
C GLY A 171 -3.51 -10.27 4.20
N TYR A 172 -3.35 -11.47 3.63
CA TYR A 172 -3.35 -12.70 4.43
C TYR A 172 -2.07 -12.82 5.29
N PRO A 173 -2.16 -13.41 6.49
CA PRO A 173 -1.03 -13.61 7.40
C PRO A 173 -0.21 -14.86 7.01
N VAL A 174 0.66 -14.69 6.01
CA VAL A 174 1.47 -15.77 5.40
C VAL A 174 2.49 -16.41 6.35
N ASP A 175 2.83 -15.74 7.46
CA ASP A 175 3.57 -16.30 8.61
C ASP A 175 2.96 -17.63 9.10
N LYS A 176 1.63 -17.75 9.02
CA LYS A 176 0.87 -18.90 9.51
C LYS A 176 0.95 -20.12 8.62
N LEU A 177 1.44 -19.99 7.39
CA LEU A 177 1.77 -21.14 6.53
C LEU A 177 3.02 -21.87 7.04
N LEU A 178 3.91 -21.15 7.73
CA LEU A 178 5.26 -21.60 8.09
C LEU A 178 5.38 -22.06 9.56
N ALA A 179 4.34 -21.81 10.37
CA ALA A 179 4.29 -22.03 11.81
C ALA A 179 3.61 -23.35 12.25
N GLU A 180 2.95 -24.06 11.33
CA GLU A 180 2.36 -25.38 11.57
C GLU A 180 3.42 -26.48 11.33
N GLU A 181 3.41 -27.57 12.11
CA GLU A 181 4.20 -28.77 11.82
C GLU A 181 3.38 -30.07 12.06
N PRO A 182 3.41 -31.06 11.14
CA PRO A 182 4.02 -31.01 9.81
C PRO A 182 3.35 -29.92 8.96
N ASN A 183 4.15 -29.08 8.31
CA ASN A 183 3.67 -27.86 7.67
C ASN A 183 2.64 -28.14 6.54
N PHE A 184 1.89 -27.10 6.18
CA PHE A 184 0.84 -27.21 5.15
C PHE A 184 1.35 -27.83 3.84
N PHE A 185 2.55 -27.47 3.40
CA PHE A 185 3.19 -27.95 2.17
C PHE A 185 3.40 -29.48 2.19
N VAL A 186 3.89 -30.05 3.30
CA VAL A 186 4.00 -31.50 3.49
C VAL A 186 2.63 -32.17 3.29
N SER A 187 1.57 -31.59 3.85
CA SER A 187 0.21 -32.14 3.74
C SER A 187 -0.42 -31.97 2.34
N TRP A 188 -0.05 -30.92 1.62
CA TRP A 188 -0.57 -30.56 0.30
C TRP A 188 0.05 -31.43 -0.79
N GLU A 189 1.38 -31.48 -0.84
CA GLU A 189 2.15 -32.15 -1.89
C GLU A 189 1.99 -33.70 -1.87
N GLN A 190 1.87 -34.29 -0.67
CA GLN A 190 1.53 -35.71 -0.49
C GLN A 190 0.15 -36.11 -1.08
N GLN A 191 -0.67 -35.13 -1.44
CA GLN A 191 -2.04 -35.33 -1.95
C GLN A 191 -2.23 -34.84 -3.40
N THR A 192 -1.28 -34.10 -3.98
CA THR A 192 -1.23 -33.76 -5.42
C THR A 192 -0.47 -34.78 -6.26
N PHE A 193 0.74 -35.19 -5.86
CA PHE A 193 1.71 -35.79 -6.79
C PHE A 193 2.33 -37.12 -6.35
N ARG A 194 1.51 -38.10 -5.96
CA ARG A 194 1.92 -39.45 -5.50
C ARG A 194 2.77 -40.31 -6.47
N ARG A 195 3.15 -39.80 -7.64
CA ARG A 195 3.93 -40.51 -8.67
C ARG A 195 5.09 -39.70 -9.27
N LEU A 196 5.33 -38.45 -8.86
CA LEU A 196 6.22 -37.50 -9.56
C LEU A 196 7.35 -36.97 -8.63
N ASN A 197 8.30 -37.84 -8.28
CA ASN A 197 9.38 -37.52 -7.33
C ASN A 197 10.57 -36.72 -7.91
N ASP A 198 10.65 -36.56 -9.23
CA ASP A 198 11.89 -36.14 -9.92
C ASP A 198 11.90 -34.65 -10.35
N THR A 199 10.77 -33.94 -10.22
CA THR A 199 10.58 -32.61 -10.84
C THR A 199 9.99 -31.51 -9.94
N HIS A 200 9.59 -31.82 -8.70
CA HIS A 200 9.14 -30.81 -7.74
C HIS A 200 10.13 -30.76 -6.56
N PRO A 201 10.48 -29.56 -6.06
CA PRO A 201 11.30 -29.45 -4.84
C PRO A 201 10.53 -30.00 -3.64
N ARG A 202 11.20 -30.77 -2.77
CA ARG A 202 10.54 -31.44 -1.63
C ARG A 202 9.83 -30.45 -0.70
N PRO A 203 8.78 -30.86 0.06
CA PRO A 203 8.00 -29.93 0.87
C PRO A 203 8.81 -29.27 1.99
N GLU A 204 9.83 -29.95 2.54
CA GLU A 204 10.72 -29.34 3.54
C GLU A 204 11.60 -28.25 2.92
N VAL A 205 11.99 -28.39 1.65
CA VAL A 205 12.76 -27.40 0.90
C VAL A 205 11.90 -26.18 0.59
N ARG A 206 10.69 -26.38 0.06
CA ARG A 206 9.71 -25.31 -0.22
C ARG A 206 9.42 -24.47 1.03
N GLY A 207 9.06 -25.14 2.14
CA GLY A 207 8.79 -24.47 3.41
C GLY A 207 10.00 -23.69 3.95
N ASN A 208 11.22 -24.18 3.74
CA ASN A 208 12.44 -23.48 4.16
C ASN A 208 12.83 -22.32 3.23
N LEU A 209 12.57 -22.41 1.93
CA LEU A 209 12.73 -21.29 0.98
C LEU A 209 11.75 -20.15 1.33
N LEU A 210 10.49 -20.45 1.63
CA LEU A 210 9.51 -19.45 2.03
C LEU A 210 9.81 -18.84 3.42
N ARG A 211 10.41 -19.60 4.35
CA ARG A 211 10.98 -19.06 5.60
C ARG A 211 12.13 -18.10 5.33
N ALA A 212 13.05 -18.43 4.42
CA ALA A 212 14.14 -17.54 4.02
C ALA A 212 13.63 -16.28 3.30
N ARG A 213 12.61 -16.39 2.45
CA ARG A 213 11.96 -15.24 1.81
C ARG A 213 11.29 -14.31 2.83
N LEU A 214 10.54 -14.87 3.79
CA LEU A 214 9.94 -14.07 4.86
C LEU A 214 11.01 -13.34 5.68
N GLN A 215 12.11 -14.02 6.01
CA GLN A 215 13.25 -13.41 6.70
C GLN A 215 13.85 -12.25 5.88
N ALA A 216 14.09 -12.44 4.58
CA ALA A 216 14.60 -11.39 3.70
C ALA A 216 13.64 -10.18 3.61
N LEU A 217 12.32 -10.41 3.56
CA LEU A 217 11.32 -9.34 3.63
C LEU A 217 11.35 -8.59 4.97
N LEU A 218 11.55 -9.29 6.09
CA LEU A 218 11.72 -8.70 7.42
C LEU A 218 13.07 -7.94 7.58
N GLU A 219 14.05 -8.24 6.75
CA GLU A 219 15.35 -7.55 6.71
C GLU A 219 15.33 -6.26 5.89
N ILE A 220 14.46 -6.16 4.88
CA ILE A 220 14.20 -4.92 4.10
C ILE A 220 12.94 -4.15 4.54
N LEU A 221 12.15 -4.69 5.48
CA LEU A 221 11.11 -3.96 6.22
C LEU A 221 11.65 -2.64 6.82
N PRO A 222 12.93 -2.51 7.24
CA PRO A 222 13.55 -1.23 7.53
C PRO A 222 13.66 -0.23 6.36
N TYR A 223 13.61 -0.65 5.08
CA TYR A 223 13.69 0.25 3.91
C TYR A 223 12.33 0.76 3.49
N PHE A 224 11.32 -0.09 3.53
CA PHE A 224 9.97 0.44 3.59
C PHE A 224 9.70 1.03 4.97
N HIS A 225 10.63 1.09 5.92
CA HIS A 225 10.62 2.09 6.99
C HIS A 225 11.27 3.44 6.58
N PHE A 226 11.65 3.68 5.30
CA PHE A 226 12.12 4.98 4.77
C PHE A 226 11.50 5.62 3.45
N GLY A 227 10.14 5.69 3.25
CA GLY A 227 9.07 6.74 2.80
C GLY A 227 8.03 7.64 3.75
N VAL A 228 6.90 7.28 4.35
CA VAL A 228 6.18 7.97 5.51
C VAL A 228 6.95 8.78 6.59
N ARG A 229 7.76 8.18 7.49
CA ARG A 229 8.28 8.86 8.72
C ARG A 229 8.99 10.16 8.39
N LEU A 230 9.81 10.15 7.34
CA LEU A 230 10.45 11.35 6.85
C LEU A 230 9.47 12.13 5.92
N ILE A 231 8.56 11.56 5.11
CA ILE A 231 7.56 12.38 4.34
C ILE A 231 6.78 13.34 5.23
N HIS A 232 6.54 12.89 6.46
CA HIS A 232 5.86 13.64 7.48
C HIS A 232 6.62 14.93 7.87
N PHE A 233 7.95 14.93 7.68
CA PHE A 233 8.87 16.05 7.78
C PHE A 233 9.14 16.77 6.42
N ASP A 234 8.26 16.65 5.41
CA ASP A 234 8.39 17.19 4.00
C ASP A 234 9.57 16.62 3.20
N ARG A 235 10.17 15.58 3.75
CA ARG A 235 11.38 14.93 3.26
C ARG A 235 10.98 13.96 2.12
N CYS A 236 11.18 14.36 0.84
CA CYS A 236 10.67 13.64 -0.35
C CYS A 236 11.65 12.96 -1.36
N ASP A 237 12.94 13.28 -1.48
CA ASP A 237 13.80 12.71 -2.57
C ASP A 237 14.75 11.50 -2.22
N ASP A 238 15.66 11.53 -1.22
CA ASP A 238 16.43 10.35 -0.65
C ASP A 238 15.66 9.01 -0.45
N SER A 239 14.33 8.99 -0.54
CA SER A 239 13.48 7.85 -0.23
C SER A 239 13.11 7.09 -1.46
N VAL A 240 12.96 7.80 -2.56
CA VAL A 240 12.50 7.17 -3.78
C VAL A 240 13.53 6.10 -4.21
N TYR A 241 14.73 6.12 -3.61
CA TYR A 241 15.60 4.98 -3.32
C TYR A 241 14.90 3.94 -2.39
N PHE A 242 14.99 4.04 -1.06
CA PHE A 242 14.37 3.14 -0.05
C PHE A 242 12.99 2.54 -0.44
N LEU A 243 12.01 3.37 -0.80
CA LEU A 243 10.66 3.00 -1.27
C LEU A 243 10.70 2.06 -2.48
N ARG A 244 11.48 2.40 -3.52
CA ARG A 244 11.58 1.56 -4.73
C ARG A 244 12.38 0.29 -4.50
N GLU A 245 13.34 0.32 -3.58
CA GLU A 245 14.13 -0.86 -3.22
C GLU A 245 13.29 -1.91 -2.48
N PHE A 246 12.32 -1.47 -1.66
CA PHE A 246 11.30 -2.37 -1.15
C PHE A 246 10.25 -2.75 -2.21
N LEU A 247 9.81 -1.82 -3.06
CA LEU A 247 8.84 -2.08 -4.14
C LEU A 247 9.27 -3.25 -5.04
N LYS A 248 10.58 -3.40 -5.32
CA LYS A 248 11.17 -4.55 -6.05
C LYS A 248 10.87 -5.91 -5.42
N ASN A 249 10.55 -5.96 -4.13
CA ASN A 249 10.36 -7.17 -3.35
C ASN A 249 8.92 -7.35 -2.85
N PHE A 250 8.19 -6.25 -2.66
CA PHE A 250 6.81 -6.25 -2.23
C PHE A 250 6.08 -5.03 -2.84
N PRO A 251 5.49 -5.17 -4.04
CA PRO A 251 4.79 -4.07 -4.72
C PRO A 251 3.39 -3.81 -4.13
N GLY A 252 3.33 -3.47 -2.83
CA GLY A 252 2.07 -3.22 -2.11
C GLY A 252 1.37 -1.91 -2.48
N ARG A 253 0.04 -1.88 -2.35
CA ARG A 253 -0.81 -0.67 -2.54
C ARG A 253 -0.36 0.51 -1.66
N GLU A 254 0.20 0.21 -0.49
CA GLU A 254 0.73 1.17 0.48
C GLU A 254 1.99 1.86 -0.07
N VAL A 255 2.92 1.07 -0.61
CA VAL A 255 4.15 1.55 -1.26
C VAL A 255 3.82 2.49 -2.41
N TYR A 256 2.86 2.09 -3.26
CA TYR A 256 2.38 2.92 -4.36
C TYR A 256 1.69 4.20 -3.89
N ASN A 257 0.83 4.14 -2.87
CA ASN A 257 0.22 5.34 -2.30
C ASN A 257 1.27 6.33 -1.77
N ASN A 258 2.32 5.86 -1.08
CA ASN A 258 3.32 6.76 -0.50
C ASN A 258 4.28 7.34 -1.55
N LEU A 259 4.63 6.56 -2.59
CA LEU A 259 5.23 7.07 -3.82
C LEU A 259 4.35 8.15 -4.47
N GLY A 260 3.03 7.96 -4.50
CA GLY A 260 2.08 8.96 -4.98
C GLY A 260 2.07 10.24 -4.14
N ILE A 261 2.10 10.13 -2.80
CA ILE A 261 2.16 11.30 -1.91
C ILE A 261 3.49 12.03 -2.08
N CYS A 262 4.60 11.30 -2.30
CA CYS A 262 5.91 11.88 -2.59
C CYS A 262 5.88 12.76 -3.85
N GLU A 263 5.35 12.24 -4.95
CA GLU A 263 5.16 13.01 -6.18
C GLU A 263 4.18 14.18 -5.98
N LEU A 264 3.11 14.01 -5.20
CA LEU A 264 2.19 15.10 -4.86
C LEU A 264 2.84 16.19 -3.99
N GLN A 265 3.73 15.85 -3.04
CA GLN A 265 4.52 16.82 -2.28
C GLN A 265 5.52 17.56 -3.19
N ARG A 266 6.21 16.86 -4.10
CA ARG A 266 7.06 17.45 -5.15
C ARG A 266 6.28 18.43 -6.04
N ALA A 267 5.06 18.06 -6.46
CA ALA A 267 4.16 18.96 -7.20
C ALA A 267 3.79 20.21 -6.38
N ARG A 268 3.43 20.04 -5.10
CA ARG A 268 3.10 21.17 -4.21
C ARG A 268 4.29 22.11 -3.98
N LYS A 269 5.50 21.55 -3.82
CA LYS A 269 6.78 22.27 -3.72
C LYS A 269 7.07 23.08 -5.00
N ALA A 270 6.77 22.53 -6.18
CA ALA A 270 6.84 23.24 -7.46
C ALA A 270 5.78 24.36 -7.57
N LEU A 271 4.49 24.10 -7.30
CA LEU A 271 3.40 25.10 -7.36
C LEU A 271 3.54 26.22 -6.30
N GLY A 272 4.21 25.98 -5.19
CA GLY A 272 4.46 26.99 -4.16
C GLY A 272 3.17 27.44 -3.47
N LYS A 273 2.75 28.71 -3.65
CA LYS A 273 1.51 29.24 -3.03
C LYS A 273 0.24 28.65 -3.63
N GLU A 274 0.24 28.30 -4.92
CA GLU A 274 -0.96 27.90 -5.65
C GLU A 274 -1.48 26.53 -5.19
N ALA A 275 -0.58 25.64 -4.78
CA ALA A 275 -0.87 24.39 -4.08
C ALA A 275 -1.78 24.55 -2.84
N TYR A 276 -1.77 25.72 -2.21
CA TYR A 276 -2.51 26.02 -0.98
C TYR A 276 -3.67 26.99 -1.20
N LEU A 277 -4.18 27.08 -2.44
CA LEU A 277 -5.49 27.69 -2.75
C LEU A 277 -6.57 27.15 -1.80
N TYR A 278 -6.53 25.83 -1.57
CA TYR A 278 -7.27 25.10 -0.54
C TYR A 278 -6.29 24.33 0.36
N TRP A 279 -6.69 24.04 1.60
CA TRP A 279 -5.99 23.09 2.47
C TRP A 279 -6.61 21.71 2.26
N LEU A 280 -5.86 20.83 1.60
CA LEU A 280 -6.28 19.48 1.25
C LEU A 280 -5.31 18.48 1.90
N PRO A 281 -5.56 18.00 3.12
CA PRO A 281 -4.71 17.01 3.78
C PRO A 281 -4.61 15.73 2.95
N SER A 282 -3.38 15.29 2.66
CA SER A 282 -3.14 13.98 2.05
C SER A 282 -3.15 12.91 3.14
N VAL A 283 -3.81 11.78 2.87
CA VAL A 283 -3.89 10.67 3.82
C VAL A 283 -2.65 9.81 3.66
N LEU A 284 -1.79 9.87 4.66
CA LEU A 284 -0.59 9.05 4.76
C LEU A 284 -0.94 7.72 5.42
N ASP A 285 -0.52 6.60 4.82
CA ASP A 285 -0.52 5.33 5.56
C ASP A 285 0.64 5.36 6.57
N VAL A 286 0.50 4.70 7.72
CA VAL A 286 1.58 4.47 8.71
C VAL A 286 1.58 3.01 9.22
N THR A 287 0.75 2.15 8.59
CA THR A 287 0.40 0.75 8.95
C THR A 287 -0.01 -0.15 7.76
N THR A 288 0.59 0.05 6.59
CA THR A 288 1.52 -0.91 5.97
C THR A 288 1.88 -2.23 6.71
N LYS A 289 2.75 -3.02 6.06
CA LYS A 289 3.65 -3.98 6.70
C LYS A 289 5.13 -3.46 6.91
N ALA A 290 5.45 -2.15 6.75
CA ALA A 290 6.66 -1.32 7.11
C ALA A 290 6.57 0.21 6.68
N GLU A 291 6.93 1.32 7.42
CA GLU A 291 6.84 2.79 6.95
C GLU A 291 7.83 3.94 7.60
N ASP A 292 8.53 5.05 7.06
CA ASP A 292 8.97 5.61 5.69
C ASP A 292 9.92 7.10 5.66
N LEU A 293 10.59 8.14 4.86
CA LEU A 293 11.03 8.91 3.46
C LEU A 293 12.45 9.74 3.43
N SER A 294 12.60 11.11 3.19
CA SER A 294 13.88 11.79 2.63
C SER A 294 14.20 13.36 2.29
N LEU A 295 14.53 13.94 1.07
CA LEU A 295 14.71 15.40 0.60
C LEU A 295 15.44 15.51 -0.78
N PRO A 296 15.60 16.62 -1.60
CA PRO A 296 15.42 18.10 -1.42
C PRO A 296 14.53 18.98 -2.42
N TYR A 297 15.04 19.65 -3.50
CA TYR A 297 14.44 20.90 -4.12
C TYR A 297 14.91 21.39 -5.56
N ALA A 298 14.16 22.27 -6.31
CA ALA A 298 14.58 23.02 -7.56
C ALA A 298 13.79 24.34 -7.98
N ALA A 299 14.14 25.00 -9.11
CA ALA A 299 13.88 26.43 -9.48
C ALA A 299 12.54 26.79 -10.22
N LYS A 300 12.42 28.00 -10.83
CA LYS A 300 11.12 28.70 -11.07
C LYS A 300 10.60 28.94 -12.51
N GLY A 301 11.29 28.51 -13.56
CA GLY A 301 10.80 28.66 -14.95
C GLY A 301 9.88 27.52 -15.41
N GLU A 302 10.29 26.27 -15.14
CA GLU A 302 9.69 25.04 -15.66
C GLU A 302 8.47 24.56 -14.83
N ARG A 303 8.07 25.33 -13.81
CA ARG A 303 7.25 24.85 -12.68
C ARG A 303 5.90 24.28 -13.06
N ASN A 304 5.22 24.81 -14.07
CA ASN A 304 3.89 24.31 -14.42
C ASN A 304 3.99 22.92 -15.07
N ALA A 305 4.89 22.73 -16.05
CA ALA A 305 5.13 21.43 -16.67
C ALA A 305 5.75 20.41 -15.69
N LEU A 306 6.64 20.86 -14.81
CA LEU A 306 7.24 20.01 -13.77
C LEU A 306 6.21 19.58 -12.71
N ALA A 307 5.36 20.50 -12.25
CA ALA A 307 4.26 20.18 -11.34
C ALA A 307 3.22 19.26 -12.00
N GLU A 308 2.85 19.52 -13.26
CA GLU A 308 1.92 18.68 -14.02
C GLU A 308 2.48 17.26 -14.20
N ARG A 309 3.78 17.11 -14.49
CA ARG A 309 4.46 15.82 -14.52
C ARG A 309 4.41 15.12 -13.16
N PHE A 310 4.78 15.80 -12.08
CA PHE A 310 4.70 15.23 -10.73
C PHE A 310 3.26 14.84 -10.35
N LEU A 311 2.24 15.62 -10.73
CA LEU A 311 0.84 15.27 -10.50
C LEU A 311 0.40 14.06 -11.34
N LYS A 312 0.88 13.91 -12.58
CA LYS A 312 0.62 12.73 -13.41
C LYS A 312 1.28 11.48 -12.86
N ASN A 313 2.56 11.55 -12.47
CA ASN A 313 3.24 10.47 -11.76
C ASN A 313 2.48 10.07 -10.47
N ALA A 314 2.04 11.07 -9.69
CA ALA A 314 1.25 10.84 -8.48
C ALA A 314 -0.09 10.13 -8.79
N GLN A 315 -0.80 10.57 -9.83
CA GLN A 315 -2.04 9.97 -10.30
C GLN A 315 -1.83 8.50 -10.72
N GLU A 316 -0.82 8.20 -11.52
CA GLU A 316 -0.45 6.82 -11.91
C GLU A 316 -0.19 5.94 -10.68
N TYR A 317 0.57 6.44 -9.71
CA TYR A 317 0.83 5.74 -8.45
C TYR A 317 -0.44 5.48 -7.61
N PHE A 318 -1.38 6.43 -7.54
CA PHE A 318 -2.67 6.20 -6.86
C PHE A 318 -3.60 5.28 -7.64
N GLU A 319 -3.56 5.32 -8.97
CA GLU A 319 -4.36 4.44 -9.84
C GLU A 319 -3.87 2.98 -9.71
N TRP A 320 -2.56 2.71 -9.68
CA TRP A 320 -2.02 1.37 -9.40
C TRP A 320 -2.40 0.85 -8.00
N ALA A 321 -2.37 1.70 -6.98
CA ALA A 321 -2.83 1.33 -5.63
C ALA A 321 -4.33 0.95 -5.59
N LEU A 322 -5.14 1.54 -6.48
CA LEU A 322 -6.58 1.28 -6.60
C LEU A 322 -6.92 0.12 -7.54
N ASP A 323 -6.06 -0.23 -8.50
CA ASP A 323 -6.18 -1.47 -9.28
C ASP A 323 -5.94 -2.70 -8.38
N MET A 324 -5.05 -2.57 -7.39
CA MET A 324 -4.81 -3.60 -6.38
C MET A 324 -5.94 -3.71 -5.34
N GLU A 325 -6.43 -2.57 -4.83
CA GLU A 325 -7.63 -2.54 -3.98
C GLU A 325 -8.49 -1.29 -4.24
N PRO A 326 -9.61 -1.40 -4.97
CA PRO A 326 -10.49 -0.25 -5.26
C PRO A 326 -11.13 0.42 -4.04
N SER A 327 -11.20 -0.32 -2.91
CA SER A 327 -11.68 0.15 -1.60
C SER A 327 -10.61 0.83 -0.74
N TYR A 328 -9.38 0.98 -1.23
CA TYR A 328 -8.30 1.57 -0.44
C TYR A 328 -8.50 3.09 -0.28
N MET A 329 -8.95 3.49 0.91
CA MET A 329 -9.38 4.87 1.20
C MET A 329 -8.26 5.93 0.99
N PRO A 330 -7.00 5.73 1.45
CA PRO A 330 -5.93 6.72 1.27
C PRO A 330 -5.70 7.09 -0.20
N ALA A 331 -5.58 6.10 -1.06
CA ALA A 331 -5.39 6.31 -2.50
C ALA A 331 -6.61 6.99 -3.14
N ASN A 332 -7.85 6.68 -2.72
CA ASN A 332 -9.04 7.40 -3.18
C ASN A 332 -9.03 8.89 -2.78
N VAL A 333 -8.62 9.24 -1.54
CA VAL A 333 -8.52 10.64 -1.11
C VAL A 333 -7.37 11.36 -1.83
N ASN A 334 -6.20 10.73 -1.92
CA ASN A 334 -5.03 11.34 -2.54
C ASN A 334 -5.17 11.47 -4.07
N LEU A 335 -5.84 10.52 -4.74
CA LEU A 335 -6.24 10.65 -6.15
C LEU A 335 -7.22 11.82 -6.32
N ALA A 336 -8.20 11.99 -5.42
CA ALA A 336 -9.16 13.10 -5.52
C ALA A 336 -8.47 14.47 -5.42
N ILE A 337 -7.47 14.58 -4.55
CA ILE A 337 -6.65 15.79 -4.38
C ILE A 337 -5.78 16.04 -5.62
N THR A 338 -5.13 15.01 -6.15
CA THR A 338 -4.25 15.09 -7.33
C THR A 338 -5.03 15.45 -8.59
N ALA A 339 -6.16 14.78 -8.83
CA ALA A 339 -7.08 15.07 -9.93
C ALA A 339 -7.65 16.50 -9.84
N LEU A 340 -7.94 17.01 -8.63
CA LEU A 340 -8.34 18.41 -8.44
C LEU A 340 -7.21 19.39 -8.80
N HIS A 341 -5.96 19.09 -8.45
CA HIS A 341 -4.80 19.90 -8.86
C HIS A 341 -4.53 19.83 -10.38
N LEU A 342 -4.87 18.74 -11.05
CA LEU A 342 -4.82 18.58 -12.51
C LEU A 342 -6.03 19.22 -13.24
N GLY A 343 -7.09 19.60 -12.52
CA GLY A 343 -8.34 20.07 -13.09
C GLY A 343 -9.26 18.95 -13.63
N GLU A 344 -8.91 17.67 -13.43
CA GLU A 344 -9.71 16.49 -13.79
C GLU A 344 -10.93 16.32 -12.87
N ILE A 345 -11.84 17.31 -12.88
CA ILE A 345 -12.84 17.49 -11.81
C ILE A 345 -13.77 16.30 -11.63
N TYR A 346 -14.16 15.61 -12.71
CA TYR A 346 -15.00 14.41 -12.65
C TYR A 346 -14.27 13.20 -12.05
N LYS A 347 -12.95 13.06 -12.26
CA LYS A 347 -12.14 12.03 -11.60
C LYS A 347 -12.01 12.35 -10.11
N ALA A 348 -11.73 13.61 -9.76
CA ALA A 348 -11.71 14.06 -8.38
C ALA A 348 -13.03 13.79 -7.66
N ARG A 349 -14.15 14.05 -8.35
CA ARG A 349 -15.52 13.82 -7.89
C ARG A 349 -15.82 12.34 -7.63
N ALA A 350 -15.42 11.45 -8.55
CA ALA A 350 -15.59 10.02 -8.41
C ALA A 350 -14.76 9.43 -7.25
N ALA A 351 -13.49 9.83 -7.14
CA ALA A 351 -12.57 9.35 -6.11
C ALA A 351 -12.99 9.81 -4.69
N ILE A 352 -13.43 11.07 -4.51
CA ILE A 352 -13.86 11.53 -3.19
C ILE A 352 -15.21 10.94 -2.74
N GLU A 353 -16.12 10.59 -3.67
CA GLU A 353 -17.35 9.87 -3.31
C GLU A 353 -17.07 8.40 -2.92
N LYS A 354 -16.08 7.73 -3.52
CA LYS A 354 -15.59 6.43 -3.02
C LYS A 354 -15.03 6.57 -1.60
N ALA A 355 -14.14 7.54 -1.36
CA ALA A 355 -13.59 7.81 -0.04
C ALA A 355 -14.68 8.06 1.02
N ARG A 356 -15.70 8.87 0.69
CA ARG A 356 -16.85 9.13 1.59
C ARG A 356 -17.75 7.91 1.79
N GLN A 357 -17.83 6.97 0.85
CA GLN A 357 -18.55 5.70 1.06
C GLN A 357 -17.83 4.80 2.08
N LEU A 358 -16.50 4.85 2.11
CA LEU A 358 -15.64 4.09 3.02
C LEU A 358 -15.57 4.73 4.42
N ALA A 359 -15.53 6.07 4.48
CA ALA A 359 -15.45 6.85 5.72
C ALA A 359 -16.48 8.00 5.70
N PRO A 360 -17.77 7.72 5.97
CA PRO A 360 -18.85 8.71 5.82
C PRO A 360 -18.81 9.85 6.85
N ASP A 361 -18.35 9.57 8.07
CA ASP A 361 -18.29 10.54 9.17
C ASP A 361 -16.99 11.37 9.20
N ASP A 362 -16.06 11.13 8.28
CA ASP A 362 -14.81 11.87 8.18
C ASP A 362 -15.05 13.31 7.69
N LEU A 363 -14.66 14.28 8.52
CA LEU A 363 -14.94 15.70 8.29
C LEU A 363 -13.96 16.34 7.29
N ASP A 364 -12.75 15.79 7.14
CA ASP A 364 -11.77 16.25 6.15
C ASP A 364 -12.15 15.77 4.74
N ILE A 365 -12.57 14.51 4.59
CA ILE A 365 -13.14 13.97 3.34
C ILE A 365 -14.39 14.75 2.93
N GLN A 366 -15.28 15.06 3.88
CA GLN A 366 -16.44 15.93 3.60
C GLN A 366 -16.04 17.36 3.21
N GLY A 367 -14.98 17.92 3.81
CA GLY A 367 -14.42 19.22 3.45
C GLY A 367 -13.80 19.27 2.05
N ILE A 368 -13.00 18.25 1.69
CA ILE A 368 -12.40 18.08 0.36
C ILE A 368 -13.51 17.90 -0.69
N ARG A 369 -14.53 17.08 -0.39
CA ARG A 369 -15.71 16.91 -1.25
C ARG A 369 -16.46 18.23 -1.51
N ALA A 370 -16.63 19.06 -0.48
CA ALA A 370 -17.28 20.36 -0.62
C ALA A 370 -16.48 21.34 -1.50
N VAL A 371 -15.14 21.28 -1.47
CA VAL A 371 -14.27 22.02 -2.40
C VAL A 371 -14.41 21.50 -3.84
N ILE A 372 -14.37 20.18 -4.04
CA ILE A 372 -14.50 19.57 -5.38
C ILE A 372 -15.85 19.92 -6.02
N MET A 373 -16.95 19.82 -5.25
CA MET A 373 -18.29 20.22 -5.70
C MET A 373 -18.40 21.71 -6.05
N TYR A 374 -17.61 22.57 -5.40
CA TYR A 374 -17.57 23.99 -5.71
C TYR A 374 -16.89 24.26 -7.05
N GLU A 375 -15.69 23.71 -7.28
CA GLU A 375 -15.00 23.89 -8.57
C GLU A 375 -15.74 23.18 -9.72
N GLU A 376 -16.43 22.05 -9.46
CA GLU A 376 -17.38 21.41 -10.40
C GLU A 376 -18.51 22.39 -10.81
N GLY A 377 -19.07 23.12 -9.85
CA GLY A 377 -20.05 24.17 -10.13
C GLY A 377 -19.47 25.37 -10.88
N GLU A 378 -18.26 25.82 -10.56
CA GLU A 378 -17.65 26.98 -11.23
C GLU A 378 -17.15 26.66 -12.66
N GLN A 379 -16.98 25.39 -13.00
CA GLN A 379 -16.79 24.92 -14.39
C GLN A 379 -18.12 24.76 -15.16
N SER A 380 -19.28 24.78 -14.48
CA SER A 380 -20.59 24.56 -15.08
C SER A 380 -21.35 25.87 -15.33
N PRO A 381 -21.65 26.24 -16.58
CA PRO A 381 -22.49 27.41 -16.87
C PRO A 381 -23.97 27.19 -16.52
N TYR A 382 -24.35 26.00 -16.06
CA TYR A 382 -25.75 25.60 -15.82
C TYR A 382 -26.08 25.25 -14.36
N VAL A 383 -25.09 25.00 -13.50
CA VAL A 383 -25.31 24.44 -12.15
C VAL A 383 -24.50 25.18 -11.09
N ASP A 384 -25.15 26.10 -10.36
CA ASP A 384 -24.54 26.72 -9.18
C ASP A 384 -24.60 25.79 -7.96
N MET A 385 -23.50 25.08 -7.70
CA MET A 385 -23.36 24.17 -6.55
C MET A 385 -23.27 24.91 -5.19
N TRP A 386 -23.13 26.24 -5.18
CA TRP A 386 -22.94 27.03 -3.96
C TRP A 386 -23.95 26.77 -2.83
N PRO A 387 -25.28 26.69 -3.07
CA PRO A 387 -26.26 26.49 -1.99
C PRO A 387 -26.07 25.15 -1.27
N TYR A 388 -25.75 24.09 -2.01
CA TYR A 388 -25.46 22.76 -1.46
C TYR A 388 -24.14 22.76 -0.68
N VAL A 389 -23.08 23.31 -1.29
CA VAL A 389 -21.73 23.38 -0.67
C VAL A 389 -21.78 24.12 0.67
N ILE A 390 -22.41 25.30 0.74
CA ILE A 390 -22.46 26.08 1.98
C ILE A 390 -23.38 25.46 3.04
N GLN A 391 -24.43 24.72 2.63
CA GLN A 391 -25.27 23.94 3.55
C GLN A 391 -24.50 22.78 4.19
N GLN A 392 -23.74 22.02 3.39
CA GLN A 392 -22.91 20.92 3.89
C GLN A 392 -21.79 21.43 4.82
N LEU A 393 -21.07 22.48 4.41
CA LEU A 393 -20.07 23.12 5.26
C LEU A 393 -20.68 23.65 6.56
N GLY A 394 -21.87 24.22 6.52
CA GLY A 394 -22.60 24.69 7.71
C GLY A 394 -23.01 23.56 8.68
N GLN A 395 -23.23 22.33 8.19
CA GLN A 395 -23.50 21.15 9.01
C GLN A 395 -22.24 20.63 9.71
N ILE A 396 -21.09 20.60 9.02
CA ILE A 396 -19.81 20.13 9.60
C ILE A 396 -19.02 21.21 10.34
N THR A 397 -19.35 22.50 10.18
CA THR A 397 -18.73 23.64 10.91
C THR A 397 -19.69 24.35 11.90
N PRO A 398 -20.42 23.62 12.79
CA PRO A 398 -21.46 24.22 13.63
C PRO A 398 -20.88 25.33 14.53
N GLN A 399 -21.41 26.54 14.37
CA GLN A 399 -20.92 27.75 15.08
C GLN A 399 -21.21 27.75 16.58
N LYS A 400 -22.00 26.79 17.07
CA LYS A 400 -22.34 26.60 18.49
C LYS A 400 -22.33 25.11 18.82
N THR A 401 -21.58 24.71 19.84
CA THR A 401 -21.73 23.38 20.46
C THR A 401 -23.13 23.27 21.05
N PRO A 402 -23.93 22.22 20.74
CA PRO A 402 -25.25 22.04 21.35
C PRO A 402 -25.14 21.94 22.88
N LEU A 403 -26.00 22.69 23.59
CA LEU A 403 -26.02 22.71 25.06
C LEU A 403 -26.13 21.30 25.66
N ALA A 404 -26.92 20.41 25.04
CA ALA A 404 -27.08 19.03 25.46
C ALA A 404 -25.78 18.19 25.40
N LYS A 405 -24.88 18.44 24.44
CA LYS A 405 -23.57 17.78 24.39
C LYS A 405 -22.63 18.35 25.45
N ARG A 406 -22.62 19.69 25.58
CA ARG A 406 -21.83 20.42 26.58
C ARG A 406 -22.17 20.02 28.01
N ALA A 407 -23.43 19.66 28.29
CA ALA A 407 -23.90 19.17 29.58
C ALA A 407 -23.50 17.71 29.91
N ARG A 408 -23.05 16.93 28.91
CA ARG A 408 -22.60 15.53 29.09
C ARG A 408 -21.08 15.35 29.02
N GLY A 409 -20.32 16.44 29.02
CA GLY A 409 -18.86 16.41 28.85
C GLY A 409 -18.38 16.07 27.44
N GLU A 410 -19.30 15.82 26.49
CA GLU A 410 -18.97 15.53 25.09
C GLU A 410 -18.33 16.74 24.41
N LEU A 411 -17.02 16.70 24.17
CA LEU A 411 -16.42 17.50 23.12
C LEU A 411 -17.03 17.05 21.79
N SER A 412 -17.90 17.88 21.21
CA SER A 412 -18.16 17.77 19.77
C SER A 412 -16.83 17.98 19.05
N PRO A 413 -16.43 17.10 18.12
CA PRO A 413 -15.21 17.29 17.35
C PRO A 413 -15.28 18.69 16.73
N HIS A 414 -14.26 19.50 17.02
CA HIS A 414 -14.15 20.80 16.39
C HIS A 414 -13.83 20.56 14.92
N ALA A 415 -14.61 21.18 14.03
CA ALA A 415 -14.43 21.06 12.59
C ALA A 415 -12.95 21.27 12.23
N PRO A 416 -12.33 20.36 11.45
CA PRO A 416 -10.91 20.43 11.14
C PRO A 416 -10.49 21.81 10.59
N LEU A 417 -9.27 22.23 10.92
CA LEU A 417 -8.80 23.59 10.58
C LEU A 417 -8.67 23.78 9.06
N SER A 418 -8.48 22.69 8.32
CA SER A 418 -8.63 22.53 6.86
C SER A 418 -10.03 22.90 6.36
N VAL A 419 -11.08 22.32 6.94
CA VAL A 419 -12.49 22.63 6.61
C VAL A 419 -12.79 24.10 6.86
N LEU A 420 -12.31 24.66 7.99
CA LEU A 420 -12.45 26.09 8.30
C LEU A 420 -11.71 26.96 7.27
N TYR A 421 -10.46 26.63 6.95
CA TYR A 421 -9.66 27.33 5.93
C TYR A 421 -10.37 27.32 4.56
N ASN A 422 -10.83 26.14 4.11
CA ASN A 422 -11.54 25.99 2.84
C ASN A 422 -12.85 26.80 2.84
N THR A 423 -13.63 26.75 3.92
CA THR A 423 -14.85 27.56 4.05
C THR A 423 -14.56 29.06 3.91
N ALA A 424 -13.47 29.55 4.50
CA ALA A 424 -13.06 30.94 4.35
C ALA A 424 -12.67 31.29 2.89
N ARG A 425 -11.86 30.45 2.22
CA ARG A 425 -11.46 30.62 0.81
C ARG A 425 -12.66 30.62 -0.15
N LEU A 426 -13.62 29.74 0.08
CA LEU A 426 -14.85 29.64 -0.72
C LEU A 426 -15.75 30.87 -0.55
N LEU A 427 -15.88 31.40 0.67
CA LEU A 427 -16.56 32.68 0.92
C LEU A 427 -15.87 33.86 0.23
N GLU A 428 -14.53 33.92 0.25
CA GLU A 428 -13.76 34.96 -0.45
C GLU A 428 -13.99 34.95 -1.97
N ARG A 429 -13.87 33.77 -2.62
CA ARG A 429 -14.06 33.64 -4.07
C ARG A 429 -15.43 34.15 -4.51
N ARG A 430 -16.48 33.80 -3.76
CA ARG A 430 -17.87 34.22 -4.01
C ARG A 430 -18.21 35.61 -3.47
N LYS A 431 -17.21 36.38 -3.00
CA LYS A 431 -17.32 37.74 -2.45
C LYS A 431 -18.38 37.83 -1.33
N ARG A 432 -18.47 36.81 -0.49
CA ARG A 432 -19.43 36.70 0.62
C ARG A 432 -18.81 37.11 1.95
N THR A 433 -19.60 37.75 2.80
CA THR A 433 -19.21 38.17 4.15
C THR A 433 -18.97 36.97 5.08
N GLY A 434 -18.06 37.13 6.04
CA GLY A 434 -17.87 36.18 7.14
C GLY A 434 -16.54 35.42 7.11
N ALA A 435 -15.82 35.42 5.98
CA ALA A 435 -14.48 34.85 5.88
C ALA A 435 -13.55 35.42 6.97
N ASP A 436 -13.59 36.73 7.22
CA ASP A 436 -12.77 37.44 8.22
C ASP A 436 -12.89 36.84 9.63
N LYS A 437 -14.10 36.41 10.03
CA LYS A 437 -14.33 35.78 11.35
C LYS A 437 -13.70 34.39 11.43
N ILE A 438 -13.64 33.68 10.31
CA ILE A 438 -12.98 32.37 10.20
C ILE A 438 -11.45 32.56 10.14
N TRP A 439 -10.95 33.56 9.41
CA TRP A 439 -9.54 33.95 9.42
C TRP A 439 -9.07 34.32 10.82
N GLN A 440 -9.81 35.15 11.56
CA GLN A 440 -9.51 35.46 12.96
C GLN A 440 -9.56 34.22 13.87
N ARG A 441 -10.42 33.24 13.61
CA ARG A 441 -10.45 31.96 14.34
C ARG A 441 -9.22 31.09 14.04
N LEU A 442 -8.72 31.10 12.81
CA LEU A 442 -7.49 30.41 12.41
C LEU A 442 -6.23 31.11 12.96
N ALA A 443 -6.21 32.45 12.98
CA ALA A 443 -5.12 33.25 13.53
C ALA A 443 -4.96 33.12 15.07
N ARG A 444 -6.00 32.66 15.77
CA ARG A 444 -5.91 32.26 17.20
C ARG A 444 -5.32 30.85 17.40
N GLN A 445 -5.11 30.09 16.32
CA GLN A 445 -4.69 28.68 16.34
C GLN A 445 -3.44 28.43 15.48
N LEU A 446 -2.64 29.48 15.19
CA LEU A 446 -1.49 29.44 14.26
C LEU A 446 -0.48 28.32 14.53
N ALA A 447 -0.28 27.94 15.81
CA ALA A 447 0.62 26.84 16.18
C ALA A 447 0.23 25.52 15.50
N TYR A 448 -1.07 25.20 15.46
CA TYR A 448 -1.62 24.00 14.84
C TYR A 448 -1.59 24.04 13.30
N LEU A 449 -1.35 25.20 12.69
CA LEU A 449 -1.36 25.36 11.23
C LEU A 449 0.00 25.00 10.62
N PRO A 450 0.04 24.23 9.51
CA PRO A 450 1.23 24.04 8.68
C PRO A 450 1.81 25.38 8.20
N VAL A 451 3.13 25.46 8.00
CA VAL A 451 3.82 26.72 7.67
C VAL A 451 3.25 27.44 6.43
N PRO A 452 2.91 26.77 5.30
CA PRO A 452 2.30 27.44 4.15
C PRO A 452 0.93 28.05 4.48
N ILE A 453 0.08 27.30 5.18
CA ILE A 453 -1.25 27.75 5.64
C ILE A 453 -1.13 28.91 6.63
N ARG A 454 -0.19 28.82 7.58
CA ARG A 454 0.11 29.86 8.57
C ARG A 454 0.46 31.20 7.90
N ARG A 455 1.30 31.16 6.84
CA ARG A 455 1.64 32.35 6.04
C ARG A 455 0.40 32.96 5.38
N ILE A 456 -0.43 32.15 4.72
CA ILE A 456 -1.64 32.65 4.04
C ILE A 456 -2.65 33.23 5.05
N VAL A 457 -2.87 32.60 6.21
CA VAL A 457 -3.75 33.16 7.26
C VAL A 457 -3.28 34.54 7.73
N CYS A 458 -1.97 34.76 7.86
CA CYS A 458 -1.41 36.08 8.22
C CYS A 458 -1.42 37.11 7.08
N GLU A 459 -1.64 36.69 5.83
CA GLU A 459 -1.94 37.58 4.70
C GLU A 459 -3.43 38.01 4.69
N LYS A 460 -4.29 37.37 5.50
CA LYS A 460 -5.74 37.58 5.54
C LYS A 460 -6.28 38.26 6.79
N THR A 461 -5.54 38.22 7.89
CA THR A 461 -5.89 38.87 9.16
C THR A 461 -4.61 39.21 9.92
N PRO A 462 -4.61 40.25 10.77
CA PRO A 462 -3.54 40.43 11.75
C PRO A 462 -3.37 39.16 12.58
N CYS A 463 -2.21 38.54 12.46
CA CYS A 463 -1.77 37.48 13.35
C CYS A 463 -1.18 38.10 14.62
N PRO A 464 -1.42 37.51 15.82
CA PRO A 464 -0.58 37.83 16.97
C PRO A 464 0.89 37.58 16.58
N GLN A 465 1.81 38.42 17.10
CA GLN A 465 3.22 38.06 17.11
C GLN A 465 3.34 36.68 17.77
N GLN A 466 4.16 35.79 17.20
CA GLN A 466 4.40 34.49 17.81
C GLN A 466 4.96 34.74 19.21
N SER A 467 4.23 34.29 20.24
CA SER A 467 4.78 34.18 21.59
C SER A 467 6.12 33.46 21.47
N ARG A 468 7.17 33.96 22.15
CA ARG A 468 8.47 33.27 22.22
C ARG A 468 8.19 31.78 22.44
N GLN A 469 8.75 30.93 21.57
CA GLN A 469 8.64 29.49 21.77
C GLN A 469 9.15 29.19 23.17
N ASN A 470 8.31 28.59 24.01
CA ASN A 470 8.77 28.16 25.31
C ASN A 470 9.78 27.02 25.05
N SER A 471 10.84 26.95 25.85
CA SER A 471 11.65 25.74 25.86
C SER A 471 10.74 24.53 26.19
N PRO A 472 10.93 23.37 25.54
CA PRO A 472 10.40 22.11 26.04
C PRO A 472 10.72 21.94 27.53
N LYS A 473 9.78 21.41 28.31
CA LYS A 473 10.03 21.06 29.72
C LYS A 473 10.89 19.80 29.83
N ALA A 474 10.78 18.92 28.82
CA ALA A 474 11.52 17.67 28.72
C ALA A 474 12.22 17.58 27.35
N THR A 475 13.30 16.81 27.30
CA THR A 475 14.03 16.46 26.07
C THR A 475 13.96 14.95 25.87
N TRP A 476 13.95 14.49 24.62
CA TRP A 476 14.09 13.07 24.32
C TRP A 476 15.47 12.58 24.76
N ASP A 477 15.51 11.51 25.58
CA ASP A 477 16.75 10.83 25.93
C ASP A 477 17.14 9.92 24.76
N LEU A 478 18.01 10.42 23.89
CA LEU A 478 18.43 9.72 22.68
C LEU A 478 19.68 8.88 22.98
N PRO A 479 19.65 7.55 22.76
CA PRO A 479 20.83 6.69 23.00
C PRO A 479 22.00 6.99 22.06
N VAL A 480 21.73 7.72 20.97
CA VAL A 480 22.66 8.18 19.94
C VAL A 480 22.23 9.60 19.59
N LYS A 481 23.15 10.57 19.55
CA LYS A 481 22.81 11.96 19.19
C LYS A 481 22.65 12.11 17.68
N LEU A 482 21.80 13.05 17.27
CA LEU A 482 21.66 13.48 15.87
C LEU A 482 22.90 14.25 15.40
N GLY A 483 23.16 14.23 14.09
CA GLY A 483 24.25 14.98 13.44
C GLY A 483 25.66 14.53 13.78
N ILE A 484 25.85 13.28 14.24
CA ILE A 484 27.17 12.70 14.54
C ILE A 484 27.53 11.62 13.53
N GLU A 485 28.82 11.47 13.26
CA GLU A 485 29.38 10.43 12.40
C GLU A 485 29.21 9.03 13.01
N THR A 486 28.73 8.07 12.21
CA THR A 486 28.51 6.67 12.61
C THR A 486 29.83 5.94 12.87
N GLY A 487 30.81 6.12 11.98
CA GLY A 487 32.07 5.36 11.97
C GLY A 487 32.83 5.40 13.30
N TYR A 488 32.80 6.52 14.02
CA TYR A 488 33.46 6.68 15.32
C TYR A 488 32.56 6.38 16.54
N ASN A 489 31.27 6.14 16.34
CA ASN A 489 30.32 5.97 17.43
C ASN A 489 30.42 4.61 18.13
N LYS A 490 30.80 4.61 19.41
CA LYS A 490 30.96 3.38 20.21
C LYS A 490 29.64 2.66 20.51
N THR A 491 28.52 3.37 20.55
CA THR A 491 27.18 2.80 20.81
C THR A 491 26.67 2.05 19.57
N LEU A 492 26.72 2.69 18.39
CA LEU A 492 26.27 2.08 17.13
C LEU A 492 27.07 0.83 16.75
N ARG A 493 28.37 0.79 17.08
CA ARG A 493 29.22 -0.43 16.94
C ARG A 493 28.77 -1.63 17.78
N GLN A 494 27.80 -1.47 18.69
CA GLN A 494 27.18 -2.54 19.48
C GLN A 494 25.75 -2.88 19.00
N TRP A 495 25.24 -2.16 18.00
CA TRP A 495 23.91 -2.34 17.43
C TRP A 495 23.99 -3.24 16.19
N GLN A 496 22.84 -3.79 15.78
CA GLN A 496 22.77 -4.49 14.50
C GLN A 496 22.76 -3.46 13.36
N GLU A 497 23.93 -3.25 12.76
CA GLU A 497 24.03 -2.52 11.48
C GLU A 497 23.35 -3.32 10.36
N SER A 498 22.73 -2.59 9.44
CA SER A 498 22.12 -3.09 8.21
C SER A 498 22.49 -2.09 7.12
N PRO A 499 23.58 -2.35 6.35
CA PRO A 499 24.09 -1.40 5.37
C PRO A 499 23.15 -1.32 4.16
N VAL A 500 22.83 -0.11 3.73
CA VAL A 500 21.77 0.20 2.77
C VAL A 500 22.41 0.76 1.50
N ARG A 501 22.86 -0.14 0.63
CA ARG A 501 23.51 0.22 -0.63
C ARG A 501 22.48 0.49 -1.72
N LEU A 502 22.17 1.75 -1.96
CA LEU A 502 21.15 2.16 -2.93
C LEU A 502 21.83 2.86 -4.11
N TYR A 503 22.05 2.11 -5.19
CA TYR A 503 22.93 2.50 -6.30
C TYR A 503 24.36 2.81 -5.78
N ASP A 504 24.77 4.09 -5.84
CA ASP A 504 26.08 4.58 -5.36
C ASP A 504 25.99 5.22 -3.96
N LEU A 505 24.79 5.28 -3.35
CA LEU A 505 24.59 5.72 -1.97
C LEU A 505 24.90 4.58 -0.98
N TYR A 506 25.53 4.93 0.14
CA TYR A 506 25.93 4.02 1.21
C TYR A 506 25.33 4.50 2.54
N GLU A 507 24.03 4.28 2.69
CA GLU A 507 23.30 4.68 3.90
C GLU A 507 23.31 3.55 4.94
N GLN A 508 23.01 3.86 6.20
CA GLN A 508 23.15 2.89 7.30
C GLN A 508 21.92 2.90 8.21
N ILE A 509 21.31 1.73 8.42
CA ILE A 509 20.27 1.54 9.43
C ILE A 509 20.86 0.73 10.58
N TYR A 510 20.72 1.23 11.81
CA TYR A 510 21.13 0.52 13.02
C TYR A 510 19.91 0.17 13.87
N ARG A 511 19.83 -1.07 14.33
CA ARG A 511 18.78 -1.54 15.25
C ARG A 511 19.38 -1.86 16.62
N HIS A 512 18.84 -1.27 17.69
CA HIS A 512 19.26 -1.62 19.05
C HIS A 512 18.98 -3.13 19.29
N PRO A 513 19.89 -3.90 19.91
CA PRO A 513 19.74 -5.36 20.03
C PRO A 513 18.42 -5.84 20.66
N GLU A 514 17.84 -5.03 21.54
CA GLU A 514 16.54 -5.31 22.18
C GLU A 514 15.31 -4.81 21.39
N GLY A 515 15.47 -4.10 20.28
CA GLY A 515 14.39 -3.44 19.54
C GLY A 515 13.76 -2.23 20.26
N SER A 516 14.47 -1.60 21.21
CA SER A 516 14.01 -0.38 21.89
C SER A 516 14.12 0.88 21.04
N ALA A 517 15.08 0.92 20.11
CA ALA A 517 15.31 2.03 19.20
C ALA A 517 15.87 1.58 17.83
N GLU A 518 15.65 2.41 16.82
CA GLU A 518 16.28 2.35 15.49
C GLU A 518 16.98 3.68 15.21
N VAL A 519 18.03 3.66 14.39
CA VAL A 519 18.72 4.85 13.89
C VAL A 519 18.85 4.73 12.37
N LEU A 520 18.53 5.80 11.66
CA LEU A 520 18.97 6.02 10.29
C LEU A 520 20.13 7.00 10.30
N ALA A 521 21.20 6.64 9.58
CA ALA A 521 22.23 7.57 9.18
C ALA A 521 22.28 7.67 7.65
N LEU A 522 22.43 8.89 7.16
CA LEU A 522 22.61 9.22 5.74
C LEU A 522 23.95 9.95 5.57
N MET A 523 24.73 9.59 4.56
CA MET A 523 26.09 10.10 4.35
C MET A 523 26.96 10.02 5.62
N GLU A 524 26.92 8.86 6.30
CA GLU A 524 27.56 8.59 7.60
C GLU A 524 27.07 9.45 8.80
N LEU A 525 26.11 10.36 8.64
CA LEU A 525 25.58 11.21 9.72
C LEU A 525 24.23 10.71 10.27
N VAL A 526 24.09 10.66 11.60
CA VAL A 526 22.84 10.22 12.28
C VAL A 526 21.71 11.24 12.07
N GLU A 527 20.78 10.92 11.17
CA GLU A 527 19.73 11.83 10.68
C GLU A 527 18.36 11.61 11.35
N MET A 528 18.06 10.38 11.79
CA MET A 528 16.84 10.07 12.54
C MET A 528 17.11 9.06 13.65
N VAL A 529 16.56 9.30 14.83
CA VAL A 529 16.45 8.33 15.92
C VAL A 529 14.96 8.01 16.12
N VAL A 530 14.62 6.72 16.14
CA VAL A 530 13.26 6.23 16.42
C VAL A 530 13.26 5.46 17.73
N LEU A 531 12.35 5.80 18.64
CA LEU A 531 12.16 5.14 19.93
C LEU A 531 10.86 4.30 19.88
N LYS A 532 10.92 3.01 20.25
CA LYS A 532 9.80 2.05 20.11
C LYS A 532 9.32 1.37 21.41
N LYS A 533 10.11 1.39 22.48
CA LYS A 533 9.71 0.88 23.81
C LYS A 533 9.48 2.03 24.79
N LEU A 534 8.38 2.77 24.57
CA LEU A 534 8.02 3.97 25.32
C LEU A 534 7.09 3.66 26.50
N ASP A 535 7.38 2.57 27.22
CA ASP A 535 6.55 2.10 28.33
C ASP A 535 6.55 3.12 29.47
N GLY A 536 5.36 3.68 29.74
CA GLY A 536 5.14 4.75 30.72
C GLY A 536 4.80 6.10 30.10
N LEU A 537 5.17 6.37 28.84
CA LEU A 537 4.85 7.64 28.17
C LEU A 537 3.39 7.69 27.71
N THR A 538 2.65 8.70 28.18
CA THR A 538 1.26 8.94 27.78
C THR A 538 1.14 10.06 26.74
N ILE A 539 0.01 10.08 26.01
CA ILE A 539 -0.31 11.14 25.04
C ILE A 539 -0.32 12.53 25.70
N ASN A 540 -0.68 12.60 26.99
CA ASN A 540 -0.80 13.86 27.74
C ASN A 540 0.57 14.50 28.05
N GLU A 541 1.66 13.74 27.99
CA GLU A 541 3.03 14.22 28.25
C GLU A 541 3.74 14.69 26.98
N LEU A 542 3.31 14.22 25.80
CA LEU A 542 3.86 14.64 24.50
C LEU A 542 4.01 16.18 24.33
N PRO A 543 3.08 17.05 24.77
CA PRO A 543 3.23 18.50 24.64
C PRO A 543 4.47 19.07 25.36
N ASP A 544 4.92 18.44 26.44
CA ASP A 544 6.04 18.92 27.25
C ASP A 544 7.40 18.76 26.55
N TYR A 545 7.47 17.89 25.54
CA TYR A 545 8.63 17.71 24.65
C TYR A 545 8.66 18.71 23.47
N CYS A 546 7.67 19.59 23.32
CA CYS A 546 7.56 20.46 22.13
C CYS A 546 7.67 21.97 22.37
N GLY A 547 7.38 22.47 23.57
CA GLY A 547 7.42 23.91 23.88
C GLY A 547 6.34 24.77 23.18
N GLN A 548 5.58 24.17 22.26
CA GLN A 548 4.40 24.75 21.60
C GLN A 548 3.34 23.64 21.37
N PRO A 549 2.08 23.98 21.05
CA PRO A 549 1.07 22.98 20.74
C PRO A 549 1.44 22.08 19.55
N LEU A 550 1.19 20.78 19.72
CA LEU A 550 1.44 19.75 18.69
C LEU A 550 0.42 19.85 17.54
N ARG A 551 0.90 19.63 16.31
CA ARG A 551 0.03 19.40 15.16
C ARG A 551 -0.47 17.97 15.20
N GLN A 552 -1.69 17.73 14.73
CA GLN A 552 -2.26 16.39 14.57
C GLN A 552 -2.44 16.10 13.08
N CYS A 553 -2.08 14.89 12.66
CA CYS A 553 -2.29 14.39 11.31
C CYS A 553 -2.92 13.00 11.38
N GLY A 554 -4.14 12.87 10.84
CA GLY A 554 -4.78 11.57 10.68
C GLY A 554 -4.00 10.72 9.69
N VAL A 555 -3.83 9.45 10.03
CA VAL A 555 -3.06 8.47 9.28
C VAL A 555 -3.72 7.10 9.41
N VAL A 556 -3.42 6.17 8.51
CA VAL A 556 -4.05 4.84 8.57
C VAL A 556 -3.72 4.16 9.91
N ASN A 557 -4.75 3.63 10.56
CA ASN A 557 -4.72 3.04 11.90
C ASN A 557 -4.10 3.91 13.02
N GLY A 558 -3.98 5.25 12.87
CA GLY A 558 -3.36 6.07 13.92
C GLY A 558 -3.53 7.59 13.80
N MET A 559 -2.76 8.29 14.63
CA MET A 559 -2.65 9.75 14.65
C MET A 559 -1.19 10.13 14.86
N LEU A 560 -0.62 10.95 13.97
CA LEU A 560 0.70 11.54 14.19
C LEU A 560 0.57 12.85 14.97
N TRP A 561 1.31 12.96 16.06
CA TRP A 561 1.41 14.15 16.90
C TRP A 561 2.78 14.81 16.69
N THR A 562 2.81 15.93 15.98
CA THR A 562 4.04 16.51 15.41
C THR A 562 4.47 17.79 16.09
N CYS A 563 5.75 17.86 16.47
CA CYS A 563 6.40 19.08 16.91
C CYS A 563 7.20 19.72 15.76
N ASN A 564 6.62 20.73 15.11
CA ASN A 564 7.17 21.38 13.90
C ASN A 564 7.77 20.36 12.92
N ASN A 565 9.07 20.42 12.67
CA ASN A 565 9.81 19.43 11.87
C ASN A 565 10.94 18.79 12.71
N ASN A 566 10.80 18.77 14.04
CA ASN A 566 11.83 18.32 14.98
C ASN A 566 11.59 16.87 15.43
N TRP A 567 10.32 16.54 15.73
CA TRP A 567 9.91 15.18 16.07
C TRP A 567 8.42 14.94 15.83
N ALA A 568 8.04 13.67 15.73
CA ALA A 568 6.65 13.21 15.63
C ALA A 568 6.44 11.96 16.47
N ALA A 569 5.26 11.82 17.08
CA ALA A 569 4.87 10.61 17.82
C ALA A 569 3.71 9.92 17.11
N LEU A 570 3.88 8.63 16.78
CA LEU A 570 2.81 7.78 16.27
C LEU A 570 1.97 7.27 17.45
N VAL A 571 0.70 7.64 17.47
CA VAL A 571 -0.27 7.23 18.47
C VAL A 571 -1.30 6.28 17.83
N VAL A 572 -1.50 5.11 18.43
CA VAL A 572 -2.46 4.09 17.98
C VAL A 572 -3.39 3.77 19.14
N GLY A 573 -4.67 4.14 19.00
CA GLY A 573 -5.60 4.20 20.12
C GLY A 573 -5.11 5.23 21.15
N GLU A 574 -4.97 4.80 22.41
CA GLU A 574 -4.47 5.65 23.51
C GLU A 574 -2.95 5.47 23.78
N LYS A 575 -2.23 4.67 22.98
CA LYS A 575 -0.82 4.36 23.21
C LYS A 575 0.10 5.06 22.21
N VAL A 576 1.15 5.70 22.72
CA VAL A 576 2.32 6.08 21.92
C VAL A 576 3.02 4.79 21.49
N LYS A 577 3.29 4.64 20.18
CA LYS A 577 3.90 3.47 19.57
C LYS A 577 5.35 3.71 19.20
N GLU A 578 5.59 4.81 18.50
CA GLU A 578 6.93 5.25 18.11
C GLU A 578 7.05 6.75 18.33
N VAL A 579 8.26 7.22 18.65
CA VAL A 579 8.65 8.63 18.56
C VAL A 579 9.80 8.72 17.58
N TRP A 580 9.64 9.53 16.54
CA TRP A 580 10.62 9.81 15.50
C TRP A 580 11.23 11.18 15.77
N VAL A 581 12.53 11.25 16.03
CA VAL A 581 13.27 12.51 16.27
C VAL A 581 14.28 12.66 15.15
N VAL A 582 14.26 13.80 14.46
CA VAL A 582 15.09 14.05 13.26
C VAL A 582 16.07 15.19 13.49
N SER A 583 17.18 15.15 12.75
CA SER A 583 18.08 16.30 12.67
C SER A 583 17.35 17.50 12.06
N THR A 584 17.70 18.69 12.52
CA THR A 584 17.16 19.97 12.02
C THR A 584 18.26 20.84 11.43
N THR A 585 19.34 20.22 10.95
CA THR A 585 20.42 20.85 10.19
C THR A 585 20.12 20.76 8.70
N ASP A 586 19.57 21.85 8.15
CA ASP A 586 19.75 22.22 6.74
C ASP A 586 21.21 22.65 6.49
#